data_AF-A0A199UXF8-F1
#
_entry.id   AF-A0A199UXF8-F1
#
_cell.length_a   1.000
_cell.length_b   1.000
_cell.length_c   1.000
_cell.angle_alpha   90.00
_cell.angle_beta   90.00
_cell.angle_gamma   90.00
#
_symmetry.space_group_name_H-M   'P 1'
#
loop_
_entity.id
_entity.type
_entity.pdbx_description
1 polymer ?
#
loop_
_entity_poly.entity_id
_entity_poly.type
_entity_poly.pdbx_seq_one_letter_code
_entity_poly.pdbx_strand_id
1 'polypeptide(L)' 'MTNYFTHACRFQRPPGALPSSMIGFEALTGTLDDFGFEDYLNVPQDSETFRPADMHHGMEVRLGISKGPACPSFI' A
#
# COMPACT_ATOMS: atom_id res chain seq x y z
N MET A 1 -41.07 0.06 -10.18
CA MET A 1 -39.82 -0.68 -10.46
C MET A 1 -38.66 0.23 -10.14
N THR A 2 -38.25 0.27 -8.87
CA THR A 2 -37.17 1.13 -8.38
C THR A 2 -35.93 0.26 -8.31
N ASN A 3 -34.93 0.56 -9.14
CA ASN A 3 -33.71 -0.24 -9.27
C ASN A 3 -32.91 -0.17 -7.96
N TYR A 4 -32.86 -1.29 -7.23
CA TYR A 4 -31.89 -1.56 -6.17
C TYR A 4 -30.51 -1.83 -6.82
N PHE A 5 -29.94 -0.82 -7.46
CA PHE A 5 -28.60 -0.94 -8.05
C PHE A 5 -27.55 -0.70 -6.94
N THR A 6 -27.28 -1.79 -6.22
CA THR A 6 -25.95 -2.12 -5.68
C THR A 6 -25.07 -0.95 -5.26
N HIS A 7 -25.25 -0.45 -4.03
CA HIS A 7 -24.13 0.12 -3.29
C HIS A 7 -23.23 -1.03 -2.85
N ALA A 8 -22.49 -1.61 -3.81
CA ALA A 8 -21.34 -2.43 -3.49
C ALA A 8 -20.37 -1.50 -2.77
N CYS A 9 -20.32 -1.59 -1.44
CA CYS A 9 -19.24 -1.05 -0.65
C CYS A 9 -17.98 -1.75 -1.18
N ARG A 10 -17.35 -1.14 -2.18
CA ARG A 10 -16.13 -1.64 -2.78
C ARG A 10 -15.12 -1.56 -1.64
N PHE A 11 -14.81 -2.71 -1.03
CA PHE A 11 -13.59 -2.92 -0.26
C PHE A 11 -12.41 -2.80 -1.23
N GLN A 12 -12.19 -1.56 -1.68
CA GLN A 12 -11.07 -1.20 -2.49
C GLN A 12 -9.95 -0.84 -1.54
N ARG A 13 -8.79 -1.41 -1.82
CA ARG A 13 -7.58 -1.04 -1.12
C ARG A 13 -7.39 0.47 -1.24
N PRO A 14 -6.97 1.17 -0.16
CA PRO A 14 -6.70 2.60 -0.24
C PRO A 14 -5.85 2.93 -1.48
N PRO A 15 -6.23 3.94 -2.28
CA PRO A 15 -5.39 4.43 -3.36
C PRO A 15 -4.00 4.78 -2.80
N GLY A 16 -2.94 4.26 -3.43
CA GLY A 16 -1.57 4.44 -2.93
C GLY A 16 -1.10 3.40 -1.91
N ALA A 17 -1.96 2.45 -1.50
CA ALA A 17 -1.47 1.26 -0.82
C ALA A 17 -0.50 0.52 -1.77
N LEU A 18 0.67 0.13 -1.28
CA LEU A 18 1.72 -0.57 -2.04
C LEU A 18 1.15 -1.84 -2.67
N PRO A 19 1.46 -2.20 -3.94
CA PRO A 19 1.02 -3.46 -4.58
C PRO A 19 1.14 -4.64 -3.60
N SER A 20 0.19 -5.58 -3.65
CA SER A 20 0.28 -6.76 -2.80
C SER A 20 1.65 -7.40 -3.01
N SER A 21 2.38 -7.63 -1.93
CA SER A 21 3.63 -8.38 -2.00
C SER A 21 3.32 -9.73 -2.66
N MET A 22 4.02 -10.08 -3.74
CA MET A 22 3.84 -11.35 -4.45
C MET A 22 4.42 -12.54 -3.67
N ILE A 23 4.67 -12.38 -2.38
CA ILE A 23 5.22 -13.35 -1.43
C ILE A 23 4.60 -14.74 -1.55
N GLY A 24 3.28 -14.85 -1.73
CA GLY A 24 2.64 -16.16 -1.90
C GLY A 24 3.05 -16.87 -3.19
N PHE A 25 3.26 -16.12 -4.28
CA PHE A 25 3.75 -16.65 -5.54
C PHE A 25 5.25 -16.95 -5.46
N GLU A 26 6.03 -16.05 -4.86
CA GLU A 26 7.48 -16.19 -4.66
C GLU A 26 7.82 -17.44 -3.83
N ALA A 27 6.99 -17.77 -2.83
CA ALA A 27 7.09 -18.99 -2.05
C ALA A 27 6.86 -20.26 -2.90
N LEU A 28 5.90 -20.22 -3.83
CA LEU A 28 5.59 -21.36 -4.70
C LEU A 28 6.66 -21.57 -5.78
N THR A 29 7.29 -20.49 -6.25
CA THR A 29 8.37 -20.54 -7.24
C THR A 29 9.74 -20.78 -6.64
N GLY A 30 9.87 -20.79 -5.30
CA GLY A 30 11.13 -20.97 -4.59
C GLY A 30 12.09 -19.78 -4.70
N THR A 31 11.62 -18.65 -5.25
CA THR A 31 12.41 -17.41 -5.36
C THR A 31 12.54 -16.70 -4.01
N LEU A 32 11.76 -17.12 -3.02
CA LEU A 32 11.80 -16.58 -1.65
C LEU A 32 13.09 -17.00 -0.90
N ASP A 33 13.69 -18.15 -1.27
CA ASP A 33 14.95 -18.66 -0.69
C ASP A 33 16.20 -18.20 -1.48
N ASP A 34 16.01 -17.55 -2.63
CA ASP A 34 17.11 -16.99 -3.44
C ASP A 34 17.50 -15.62 -2.90
N PHE A 35 18.38 -15.60 -1.90
CA PHE A 35 18.80 -14.38 -1.19
C PHE A 35 20.23 -13.99 -1.59
N GLY A 36 20.38 -12.80 -2.17
CA GLY A 36 21.65 -12.25 -2.64
C GLY A 36 22.22 -11.15 -1.74
N PHE A 37 23.46 -10.75 -2.00
CA PHE A 37 24.08 -9.59 -1.34
C PHE A 37 23.31 -8.28 -1.61
N GLU A 38 22.73 -8.13 -2.80
CA GLU A 38 21.95 -6.95 -3.18
C GLU A 38 20.66 -6.79 -2.36
N ASP A 39 20.10 -7.89 -1.82
CA ASP A 39 18.89 -7.84 -0.98
C ASP A 39 19.18 -7.25 0.40
N TYR A 40 20.43 -7.31 0.86
CA TYR A 40 20.89 -6.60 2.06
C TYR A 40 20.98 -5.08 1.86
N LEU A 41 21.18 -4.63 0.62
CA LEU A 41 21.35 -3.20 0.30
C LEU A 41 20.05 -2.53 -0.16
N ASN A 42 19.14 -3.29 -0.77
CA ASN A 42 17.87 -2.79 -1.30
C ASN A 42 16.72 -2.87 -0.31
N VAL A 43 16.97 -2.72 0.99
CA VAL A 43 15.91 -2.68 1.98
C VAL A 43 15.22 -1.32 1.88
N PRO A 44 13.94 -1.25 1.44
CA PRO A 44 13.27 0.04 1.27
C PRO A 44 13.19 0.82 2.58
N GLN A 45 13.21 0.13 3.72
CA GLN A 45 13.16 0.75 5.05
C GLN A 45 14.45 1.48 5.45
N ASP A 46 15.59 1.12 4.87
CA ASP A 46 16.90 1.73 5.15
C ASP A 46 17.21 2.91 4.20
N SER A 47 16.37 3.13 3.18
CA SER A 47 16.51 4.26 2.29
C SER A 47 16.18 5.57 3.02
N GLU A 48 17.08 6.56 2.96
CA GLU A 48 16.84 7.90 3.53
C GLU A 48 15.62 8.61 2.93
N THR A 49 15.19 8.20 1.74
CA THR A 49 14.00 8.73 1.06
C THR A 49 12.71 7.99 1.45
N PHE A 50 12.80 6.88 2.19
CA PHE A 50 11.63 6.13 2.58
C PHE A 50 10.80 6.88 3.60
N ARG A 51 9.62 7.28 3.15
CA ARG A 51 8.61 7.93 3.99
C ARG A 51 7.42 6.97 4.06
N PRO A 52 7.27 6.21 5.16
CA PRO A 52 6.09 5.38 5.35
C PRO A 52 4.83 6.23 5.17
N ALA A 53 3.83 5.70 4.47
CA ALA A 53 2.56 6.38 4.36
C ALA A 53 1.94 6.55 5.77
N ASP A 54 1.59 7.78 6.14
CA ASP A 54 0.86 8.04 7.37
C ASP A 54 -0.59 7.57 7.21
N MET A 55 -0.82 6.31 7.59
CA MET A 55 -2.12 5.65 7.49
C MET A 55 -3.16 6.29 8.42
N HIS A 56 -2.73 6.88 9.53
CA HIS A 56 -3.62 7.55 10.47
C HIS A 56 -4.17 8.82 9.84
N HIS A 57 -3.28 9.71 9.37
CA HIS A 57 -3.69 10.95 8.69
C HIS A 57 -4.48 10.65 7.41
N GLY A 58 -4.06 9.66 6.62
CA GLY A 58 -4.79 9.25 5.42
C GLY A 58 -6.22 8.78 5.73
N MET A 59 -6.44 8.13 6.87
CA MET A 59 -7.79 7.73 7.30
C MET A 59 -8.61 8.94 7.79
N GLU A 60 -7.99 9.87 8.52
CA GLU A 60 -8.65 11.11 8.94
C GLU A 60 -9.12 11.95 7.74
N VAL A 61 -8.30 12.05 6.68
CA VAL A 61 -8.67 12.76 5.43
C VAL A 61 -9.86 12.07 4.77
N ARG A 62 -9.86 10.73 4.71
CA ARG A 62 -10.96 9.94 4.16
C ARG A 62 -12.26 10.08 4.95
N LEU A 63 -12.17 10.20 6.27
CA LEU A 63 -13.32 10.43 7.17
C LEU A 63 -13.73 11.91 7.24
N GLY A 64 -12.98 12.82 6.62
CA GLY A 64 -13.25 14.26 6.62
C GLY A 64 -12.88 14.97 7.93
N ILE A 65 -12.12 14.30 8.82
CA ILE A 65 -11.65 14.83 10.11
C ILE A 65 -10.47 15.77 9.91
N SER A 66 -9.56 15.44 8.97
CA SER A 66 -8.40 16.26 8.62
C SER A 66 -8.47 16.79 7.18
N LYS A 67 -7.68 17.84 6.89
CA LYS A 67 -7.57 18.47 5.56
C LYS A 67 -6.18 18.22 5.00
N GLY A 68 -6.07 18.03 3.69
CA GLY A 68 -4.79 17.83 2.99
C GLY A 68 -4.77 16.56 2.14
N PRO A 69 -3.63 16.26 1.49
CA PRO A 69 -3.45 15.02 0.73
C PRO A 69 -3.37 13.80 1.66
N ALA A 70 -4.01 12.69 1.28
CA ALA A 70 -4.06 11.47 2.09
C ALA A 70 -2.71 10.74 2.21
N CYS A 71 -1.75 11.05 1.34
CA CYS A 71 -0.37 10.58 1.42
C CYS A 71 0.58 11.70 0.95
N PRO A 72 1.82 11.75 1.45
CA PRO A 72 2.83 12.65 0.91
C PRO A 72 3.09 12.29 -0.55
N SER A 73 3.01 13.26 -1.45
CA SER A 73 3.45 13.12 -2.84
C SER A 73 4.95 12.85 -2.86
N PHE A 74 5.37 11.74 -3.49
CA PHE A 74 6.78 11.44 -3.75
C PHE A 74 7.45 12.65 -4.45
N ILE A 75 8.67 12.98 -4.02
CA ILE A 75 9.58 13.91 -4.71
C ILE A 75 10.59 13.04 -5.47
#